data_AF-A0A818YPD0-F1
#
_entry.id   AF-A0A818YPD0-F1
#
_cell.length_a   1.000
_cell.length_b   1.000
_cell.length_c   1.000
_cell.angle_alpha   90.00
_cell.angle_beta   90.00
_cell.angle_gamma   90.00
#
_symmetry.space_group_name_H-M   'P 1'
#
loop_
_entity.id
_entity.type
_entity.pdbx_description
1 polymer ?
#
loop_
_entity_poly.entity_id
_entity_poly.type
_entity_poly.pdbx_seq_one_letter_code
_entity_poly.pdbx_strand_id
1 'polypeptide(L)'
;MDVADYVIPPSENNGMFVMTNFVRTNQRQSTCAENIELKQAICKNDSICSNQSFIPTMNGRWTGRCLFTPEKNIVYQTRSVITSSKGLCEYAGWCPPEDGESSMMLLQGILNFTVFIKTFLEFPLFGVKTKNMVDNLKPCIFDPIHNKDCPIYTIDYMLNQAEDNSTERDLMLRYGGFINIKLHWDCNLDRNIKLCKPKYTFSRLDAPFHEKPFSVGFNFRYSSTWKQNEEHFRTLTKAYGLRFKVTVSGNAGKFNFITLTLNIGSLIGIFGIATFVSDIIVLYISKKSGAYREHVFEKLQLETSLDETKDHSKLCVKKNEDQLLNDASNTDR
;
A
#
# COMPACT_ATOMS: atom_id res chain seq x y z
N MET A 1 -3.24 -8.28 29.93
CA MET A 1 -3.53 -8.66 28.54
C MET A 1 -2.27 -9.28 27.98
N ASP A 2 -2.41 -10.41 27.29
CA ASP A 2 -1.32 -11.08 26.60
C ASP A 2 -1.50 -11.03 25.07
N VAL A 3 -0.60 -11.68 24.32
CA VAL A 3 -0.59 -11.68 22.85
C VAL A 3 -1.94 -12.09 22.26
N ALA A 4 -2.68 -13.01 22.89
CA ALA A 4 -3.96 -13.48 22.39
C ALA A 4 -5.08 -12.44 22.56
N ASP A 5 -4.92 -11.49 23.49
CA ASP A 5 -5.90 -10.43 23.72
C ASP A 5 -5.74 -9.24 22.76
N TYR A 6 -4.49 -8.90 22.39
CA TYR A 6 -4.21 -7.67 21.65
C TYR A 6 -3.70 -7.87 20.21
N VAL A 7 -3.38 -9.09 19.78
CA VAL A 7 -3.05 -9.38 18.37
C VAL A 7 -4.25 -10.06 17.70
N ILE A 8 -4.90 -9.35 16.78
CA ILE A 8 -6.20 -9.76 16.22
C ILE A 8 -6.26 -9.52 14.71
N PRO A 9 -6.49 -10.57 13.87
CA PRO A 9 -6.48 -11.97 14.25
C PRO A 9 -5.08 -12.42 14.68
N PRO A 10 -4.95 -13.54 15.43
CA PRO A 10 -3.65 -14.06 15.83
C PRO A 10 -2.79 -14.53 14.64
N SER A 11 -3.41 -14.69 13.45
CA SER A 11 -2.73 -15.01 12.20
C SER A 11 -3.32 -14.16 11.08
N GLU A 12 -2.53 -13.22 10.56
CA GLU A 12 -2.82 -12.44 9.35
C GLU A 12 -1.70 -12.67 8.34
N ASN A 13 -2.06 -12.84 7.07
CA ASN A 13 -1.06 -13.01 6.02
C ASN A 13 -0.38 -11.68 5.73
N ASN A 14 0.96 -11.65 5.74
CA ASN A 14 1.77 -10.47 5.45
C ASN A 14 1.36 -9.23 6.25
N GLY A 15 0.94 -9.41 7.49
CA GLY A 15 0.53 -8.32 8.34
C GLY A 15 0.17 -8.78 9.74
N MET A 16 -0.17 -7.80 10.57
CA MET A 16 -0.73 -8.03 11.89
C MET A 16 -1.43 -6.75 12.34
N PHE A 17 -2.38 -6.89 13.25
CA PHE A 17 -2.92 -5.76 13.99
C PHE A 17 -2.60 -5.90 15.47
N VAL A 18 -2.17 -4.79 16.06
CA VAL A 18 -1.87 -4.67 17.49
C VAL A 18 -2.81 -3.65 18.09
N MET A 19 -3.71 -4.12 18.95
CA MET A 19 -4.64 -3.27 19.70
C MET A 19 -3.85 -2.38 20.67
N THR A 20 -4.04 -1.07 20.54
CA THR A 20 -3.41 -0.06 21.39
C THR A 20 -4.42 0.58 22.33
N ASN A 21 -5.69 0.63 21.94
CA ASN A 21 -6.77 1.24 22.71
C ASN A 21 -8.08 0.49 22.42
N PHE A 22 -9.01 0.46 23.35
CA PHE A 22 -10.30 -0.18 23.13
C PHE A 22 -11.41 0.41 23.99
N VAL A 23 -12.64 0.20 23.54
CA VAL A 23 -13.88 0.43 24.28
C VAL A 23 -14.59 -0.90 24.42
N ARG A 24 -15.08 -1.21 25.63
CA ARG A 24 -15.76 -2.46 25.93
C ARG A 24 -17.09 -2.21 26.61
N THR A 25 -18.16 -2.70 25.99
CA THR A 25 -19.53 -2.55 26.49
C THR A 25 -20.17 -3.93 26.63
N ASN A 26 -20.63 -4.27 27.83
CA ASN A 26 -21.40 -5.48 28.07
C ASN A 26 -22.87 -5.21 27.72
N GLN A 27 -23.43 -6.03 26.85
CA GLN A 27 -24.74 -5.84 26.27
C GLN A 27 -25.61 -7.10 26.42
N ARG A 28 -26.92 -6.89 26.44
CA ARG A 28 -27.96 -7.92 26.36
C ARG A 28 -29.01 -7.56 25.33
N GLN A 29 -29.81 -8.52 24.89
CA GLN A 29 -30.96 -8.24 24.04
C GLN A 29 -32.07 -7.58 24.87
N SER A 30 -32.40 -6.32 24.56
CA SER A 30 -33.43 -5.53 25.26
C SER A 30 -33.86 -4.35 24.39
N THR A 31 -34.74 -3.49 24.91
CA THR A 31 -34.94 -2.14 24.41
C THR A 31 -34.20 -1.11 25.28
N CYS A 32 -33.67 -0.05 24.65
CA CYS A 32 -33.00 1.06 25.33
C CYS A 32 -32.94 2.31 24.45
N ALA A 33 -32.59 3.45 25.05
CA ALA A 33 -32.34 4.69 24.31
C ALA A 33 -31.12 4.56 23.40
N GLU A 34 -31.22 5.13 22.20
CA GLU A 34 -30.14 5.21 21.21
C GLU A 34 -28.98 6.12 21.69
N ASN A 35 -27.81 5.99 21.08
CA ASN A 35 -26.65 6.82 21.41
C ASN A 35 -26.87 8.29 21.01
N ILE A 36 -26.54 9.23 21.91
CA ILE A 36 -26.65 10.68 21.69
C ILE A 36 -25.78 11.20 20.53
N GLU A 37 -24.71 10.48 20.19
CA GLU A 37 -23.84 10.81 19.05
C GLU A 37 -24.59 10.67 17.71
N LEU A 38 -25.64 9.85 17.66
CA LEU A 38 -26.53 9.74 16.51
C LEU A 38 -27.55 10.88 16.53
N LYS A 39 -27.19 12.02 15.92
CA LYS A 39 -28.02 13.25 15.89
C LYS A 39 -29.45 13.01 15.38
N GLN A 40 -29.64 12.05 14.47
CA GLN A 40 -30.93 11.67 13.92
C GLN A 40 -31.85 10.99 14.95
N ALA A 41 -31.29 10.38 16.00
CA ALA A 41 -32.05 9.73 17.06
C ALA A 41 -32.59 10.70 18.12
N ILE A 42 -32.19 11.98 18.05
CA ILE A 42 -32.69 13.02 18.96
C ILE A 42 -34.14 13.33 18.60
N CYS A 43 -35.05 13.06 19.53
CA CYS A 43 -36.49 13.18 19.32
C CYS A 43 -37.13 14.18 20.29
N LYS A 44 -38.26 14.74 19.87
CA LYS A 44 -39.15 15.58 20.69
C LYS A 44 -40.51 14.94 20.93
N ASN A 45 -40.85 13.92 20.14
CA ASN A 45 -42.06 13.12 20.23
C ASN A 45 -41.84 11.79 19.48
N ASP A 46 -42.78 10.87 19.67
CA ASP A 46 -42.74 9.52 19.10
C ASP A 46 -42.84 9.49 17.56
N SER A 47 -43.44 10.51 16.95
CA SER A 47 -43.56 10.62 15.49
C SER A 47 -42.21 10.65 14.78
N ILE A 48 -41.19 11.26 15.40
CA ILE A 48 -39.83 11.31 14.84
C ILE A 48 -39.21 9.91 14.79
N CYS A 49 -39.39 9.12 15.86
CA CYS A 49 -38.84 7.77 15.96
C CYS A 49 -39.63 6.74 15.14
N SER A 50 -40.87 7.07 14.78
CA SER A 50 -41.75 6.23 13.97
C SER A 50 -41.47 6.37 12.46
N ASN A 51 -40.73 7.40 12.03
CA ASN A 51 -40.37 7.61 10.62
C ASN A 51 -39.16 6.71 10.26
N GLN A 52 -39.44 5.48 9.85
CA GLN A 52 -38.48 4.37 9.68
C GLN A 52 -37.62 4.47 8.40
N SER A 53 -36.80 5.50 8.24
CA SER A 53 -35.68 5.41 7.29
C SER A 53 -34.55 4.61 7.92
N PHE A 54 -34.06 3.58 7.22
CA PHE A 54 -32.86 2.85 7.66
C PHE A 54 -31.66 3.80 7.64
N ILE A 55 -31.03 3.99 8.79
CA ILE A 55 -29.78 4.74 8.92
C ILE A 55 -28.66 3.73 9.19
N PRO A 56 -27.61 3.66 8.35
CA PRO A 56 -26.54 2.66 8.49
C PRO A 56 -25.83 2.64 9.86
N THR A 57 -25.89 3.74 10.61
CA THR A 57 -25.24 3.91 11.93
C THR A 57 -26.16 3.64 13.12
N MET A 58 -27.39 3.16 12.91
CA MET A 58 -28.29 2.75 14.00
C MET A 58 -27.80 1.49 14.70
N ASN A 59 -28.01 1.41 16.03
CA ASN A 59 -27.63 0.23 16.81
C ASN A 59 -28.69 -0.90 16.75
N GLY A 60 -29.91 -0.57 16.36
CA GLY A 60 -30.99 -1.54 16.17
C GLY A 60 -32.25 -0.91 15.59
N ARG A 61 -33.35 -1.67 15.56
CA ARG A 61 -34.62 -1.21 15.00
C ARG A 61 -35.33 -0.30 16.00
N TRP A 62 -35.68 0.91 15.60
CA TRP A 62 -36.44 1.83 16.44
C TRP A 62 -37.85 1.31 16.72
N THR A 63 -38.29 1.41 17.97
CA THR A 63 -39.61 0.95 18.42
C THR A 63 -40.72 1.96 18.11
N GLY A 64 -40.36 3.20 17.78
CA GLY A 64 -41.27 4.33 17.58
C GLY A 64 -41.44 5.21 18.83
N ARG A 65 -40.87 4.82 19.98
CA ARG A 65 -40.96 5.60 21.23
C ARG A 65 -39.81 6.58 21.39
N CYS A 66 -40.10 7.78 21.90
CA CYS A 66 -39.12 8.78 22.30
C CYS A 66 -38.94 8.77 23.82
N LEU A 67 -37.75 8.38 24.29
CA LEU A 67 -37.43 8.33 25.71
C LEU A 67 -36.85 9.67 26.16
N PHE A 68 -37.60 10.39 27.01
CA PHE A 68 -37.09 11.59 27.68
C PHE A 68 -36.29 11.16 28.91
N THR A 69 -35.00 11.49 28.95
CA THR A 69 -34.20 11.28 30.15
C THR A 69 -34.67 12.22 31.26
N PRO A 70 -35.14 11.71 32.41
CA PRO A 70 -35.41 12.56 33.56
C PRO A 70 -34.08 13.09 34.07
N GLU A 71 -34.05 14.38 34.38
CA GLU A 71 -32.90 15.22 34.72
C GLU A 71 -32.02 14.74 35.90
N LYS A 72 -32.26 13.56 36.51
CA LYS A 72 -31.62 13.18 37.78
C LYS A 72 -31.17 11.75 38.04
N ASN A 73 -31.41 10.71 37.24
CA ASN A 73 -30.99 9.35 37.65
C ASN A 73 -30.72 8.35 36.52
N ILE A 74 -29.83 8.67 35.57
CA ILE A 74 -29.11 7.61 34.84
C ILE A 74 -27.64 8.03 34.72
N VAL A 75 -26.79 7.38 35.51
CA VAL A 75 -25.34 7.41 35.40
C VAL A 75 -24.97 6.60 34.15
N TYR A 76 -24.85 7.25 32.99
CA TYR A 76 -23.97 6.78 31.92
C TYR A 76 -23.05 7.92 31.51
N GLN A 77 -21.80 7.53 31.34
CA GLN A 77 -20.59 8.33 31.47
C GLN A 77 -20.30 9.11 30.17
N THR A 78 -21.22 9.97 29.74
CA THR A 78 -20.97 10.94 28.65
C THR A 78 -21.53 12.29 29.05
N ARG A 79 -20.63 13.27 29.23
CA ARG A 79 -20.88 14.65 29.69
C ARG A 79 -21.59 15.52 28.64
N SER A 80 -22.68 15.03 28.08
CA SER A 80 -23.52 15.75 27.13
C SER A 80 -24.87 15.98 27.79
N VAL A 81 -25.03 17.15 28.43
CA VAL A 81 -26.27 17.53 29.13
C VAL A 81 -27.38 17.68 28.09
N ILE A 82 -28.24 16.67 28.01
CA ILE A 82 -29.50 16.77 27.30
C ILE A 82 -30.36 17.74 28.12
N THR A 83 -30.62 18.93 27.57
CA THR A 83 -31.59 19.85 28.17
C THR A 83 -32.93 19.12 28.30
N SER A 84 -33.68 19.39 29.37
CA SER A 84 -34.92 18.72 29.80
C SER A 84 -36.09 18.71 28.77
N SER A 85 -35.84 19.13 27.53
CA SER A 85 -36.77 19.24 26.42
C SER A 85 -36.45 18.34 25.21
N LYS A 86 -35.44 17.46 25.28
CA LYS A 86 -35.06 16.54 24.17
C LYS A 86 -34.94 15.11 24.70
N GLY A 87 -35.47 14.15 23.95
CA GLY A 87 -35.35 12.72 24.21
C GLY A 87 -34.49 12.00 23.17
N LEU A 88 -34.34 10.70 23.33
CA LEU A 88 -33.66 9.81 22.41
C LEU A 88 -34.61 8.69 21.98
N CYS A 89 -34.58 8.34 20.70
CA CYS A 89 -35.40 7.24 20.20
C CYS A 89 -35.00 5.92 20.87
N GLU A 90 -36.00 5.13 21.25
CA GLU A 90 -35.79 3.79 21.75
C GLU A 90 -35.59 2.81 20.58
N TYR A 91 -34.61 1.92 20.70
CA TYR A 91 -34.40 0.82 19.77
C TYR A 91 -34.44 -0.53 20.48
N ALA A 92 -34.81 -1.57 19.71
CA ALA A 92 -34.70 -2.96 20.10
C ALA A 92 -33.42 -3.57 19.50
N GLY A 93 -32.58 -4.15 20.36
CA GLY A 93 -31.32 -4.75 19.96
C GLY A 93 -30.40 -5.00 21.15
N TRP A 94 -29.10 -4.87 20.91
CA TRP A 94 -28.08 -5.05 21.94
C TRP A 94 -27.91 -3.78 22.77
N CYS A 95 -28.35 -3.85 24.02
CA CYS A 95 -28.42 -2.73 24.96
C CYS A 95 -27.51 -2.94 26.18
N PRO A 96 -26.93 -1.87 26.75
CA PRO A 96 -26.97 -0.47 26.30
C PRO A 96 -26.20 -0.25 24.99
N PRO A 97 -26.36 0.90 24.29
CA PRO A 97 -25.53 1.25 23.14
C PRO A 97 -24.04 1.27 23.52
N GLU A 98 -23.17 1.17 22.51
CA GLU A 98 -21.71 1.28 22.70
C GLU A 98 -21.32 2.54 23.47
N ASP A 99 -20.44 2.38 24.45
CA ASP A 99 -19.91 3.50 25.24
C ASP A 99 -19.10 4.46 24.35
N GLY A 100 -19.16 5.76 24.67
CA GLY A 100 -18.47 6.79 23.89
C GLY A 100 -16.95 6.81 24.11
N GLU A 101 -16.25 7.73 23.44
CA GLU A 101 -14.79 7.87 23.51
C GLU A 101 -14.24 8.12 24.92
N SER A 102 -15.07 8.61 25.85
CA SER A 102 -14.72 8.80 27.27
C SER A 102 -14.34 7.50 27.98
N SER A 103 -14.77 6.35 27.46
CA SER A 103 -14.53 5.02 28.01
C SER A 103 -13.29 4.31 27.42
N MET A 104 -12.54 4.98 26.54
CA MET A 104 -11.34 4.44 25.92
C MET A 104 -10.27 4.04 26.95
N MET A 105 -9.71 2.86 26.80
CA MET A 105 -8.63 2.32 27.63
C MET A 105 -7.36 2.09 26.79
N LEU A 106 -6.40 3.01 26.91
CA LEU A 106 -5.08 2.86 26.29
C LEU A 106 -4.28 1.75 26.99
N LEU A 107 -3.75 0.80 26.23
CA LEU A 107 -2.86 -0.23 26.75
C LEU A 107 -1.52 0.40 27.15
N GLN A 108 -1.20 0.32 28.43
CA GLN A 108 0.07 0.79 28.96
C GLN A 108 1.22 -0.12 28.50
N GLY A 109 2.38 0.48 28.22
CA GLY A 109 3.60 -0.26 27.85
C GLY A 109 3.62 -0.79 26.41
N ILE A 110 2.64 -0.43 25.57
CA ILE A 110 2.54 -0.88 24.17
C ILE A 110 3.78 -0.57 23.33
N LEU A 111 4.44 0.55 23.63
CA LEU A 111 5.68 0.99 22.97
C LEU A 111 6.86 0.02 23.21
N ASN A 112 6.87 -0.69 24.34
CA ASN A 112 7.89 -1.66 24.71
C ASN A 112 7.63 -3.05 24.10
N PHE A 113 6.50 -3.25 23.42
CA PHE A 113 6.22 -4.54 22.78
C PHE A 113 7.17 -4.75 21.62
N THR A 114 7.58 -6.00 21.43
CA THR A 114 8.53 -6.40 20.39
C THR A 114 7.85 -7.21 19.31
N VAL A 115 8.22 -6.94 18.07
CA VAL A 115 7.75 -7.62 16.88
C VAL A 115 8.92 -8.39 16.28
N PHE A 116 8.77 -9.71 16.23
CA PHE A 116 9.74 -10.59 15.61
C PHE A 116 9.33 -10.86 14.16
N ILE A 117 10.13 -10.39 13.21
CA ILE A 117 9.87 -10.53 11.78
C ILE A 117 10.68 -11.70 11.25
N LYS A 118 10.01 -12.77 10.82
CA LYS A 118 10.66 -13.94 10.23
C LYS A 118 10.25 -14.07 8.77
N THR A 119 11.20 -13.98 7.86
CA THR A 119 10.95 -14.08 6.41
C THR A 119 11.79 -15.16 5.76
N PHE A 120 11.16 -15.90 4.86
CA PHE A 120 11.80 -16.86 3.96
C PHE A 120 11.65 -16.35 2.54
N LEU A 121 12.75 -16.37 1.79
CA LEU A 121 12.82 -15.87 0.42
C LEU A 121 13.37 -16.97 -0.49
N GLU A 122 12.84 -17.03 -1.69
CA GLU A 122 13.35 -17.87 -2.77
C GLU A 122 13.54 -16.99 -4.01
N PHE A 123 14.67 -17.16 -4.68
CA PHE A 123 14.92 -16.65 -6.02
C PHE A 123 14.81 -17.82 -7.00
N PRO A 124 13.61 -18.10 -7.57
CA PRO A 124 13.34 -19.34 -8.29
C PRO A 124 14.21 -19.50 -9.53
N LEU A 125 14.45 -18.40 -10.25
CA LEU A 125 15.30 -18.37 -11.45
C LEU A 125 16.71 -18.91 -11.18
N PHE A 126 17.23 -18.70 -9.97
CA PHE A 126 18.57 -19.13 -9.57
C PHE A 126 18.57 -20.36 -8.65
N GLY A 127 17.39 -20.85 -8.24
CA GLY A 127 17.25 -21.95 -7.27
C GLY A 127 17.81 -21.64 -5.88
N VAL A 128 17.90 -20.37 -5.49
CA VAL A 128 18.51 -19.95 -4.22
C VAL A 128 17.43 -19.64 -3.18
N LYS A 129 17.53 -20.26 -2.00
CA LYS A 129 16.66 -19.98 -0.85
C LYS A 129 17.47 -19.30 0.25
N THR A 130 16.88 -18.30 0.90
CA THR A 130 17.50 -17.58 2.01
C THR A 130 16.45 -17.16 3.05
N LYS A 131 16.91 -16.69 4.19
CA LYS A 131 16.11 -16.17 5.29
C LYS A 131 16.81 -14.98 5.92
N ASN A 132 16.05 -14.10 6.57
CA ASN A 132 16.62 -12.90 7.21
C ASN A 132 17.39 -13.19 8.51
N MET A 133 17.33 -14.43 9.01
CA MET A 133 17.85 -14.80 10.32
C MET A 133 19.17 -15.57 10.22
N VAL A 134 20.05 -15.31 11.17
CA VAL A 134 21.24 -16.14 11.44
C VAL A 134 20.81 -17.40 12.19
N ASP A 135 21.46 -18.54 11.92
CA ASP A 135 21.09 -19.85 12.47
C ASP A 135 21.14 -19.93 14.02
N ASN A 136 21.95 -19.08 14.67
CA ASN A 136 22.12 -19.03 16.13
C ASN A 136 21.76 -17.65 16.70
N LEU A 137 20.55 -17.15 16.42
CA LEU A 137 20.10 -15.86 16.94
C LEU A 137 19.97 -15.92 18.47
N LYS A 138 20.81 -15.15 19.18
CA LYS A 138 20.63 -14.89 20.61
C LYS A 138 19.49 -13.88 20.82
N PRO A 139 18.85 -13.85 22.00
CA PRO A 139 17.89 -12.79 22.33
C PRO A 139 18.52 -11.43 22.07
N CYS A 140 17.87 -10.63 21.23
CA CYS A 140 18.34 -9.32 20.81
C CYS A 140 17.16 -8.39 20.59
N ILE A 141 17.44 -7.09 20.60
CA ILE A 141 16.54 -6.06 20.11
C ILE A 141 17.35 -5.29 19.05
N PHE A 142 16.70 -4.95 17.94
CA PHE A 142 17.30 -4.19 16.87
C PHE A 142 17.82 -2.86 17.40
N ASP A 143 19.07 -2.57 17.03
CA ASP A 143 19.71 -1.30 17.27
C ASP A 143 20.55 -0.95 16.03
N PRO A 144 20.44 0.28 15.50
CA PRO A 144 21.11 0.67 14.27
C PRO A 144 22.64 0.75 14.41
N ILE A 145 23.21 0.66 15.61
CA ILE A 145 24.64 0.72 15.87
C ILE A 145 25.14 -0.65 16.33
N HIS A 146 24.54 -1.21 17.36
CA HIS A 146 25.01 -2.40 18.07
C HIS A 146 24.46 -3.71 17.48
N ASN A 147 23.20 -3.75 17.06
CA ASN A 147 22.47 -4.98 16.71
C ASN A 147 21.74 -4.86 15.35
N LYS A 148 22.45 -4.41 14.31
CA LYS A 148 21.88 -4.13 12.97
C LYS A 148 21.19 -5.33 12.30
N ASP A 149 21.61 -6.54 12.65
CA ASP A 149 21.09 -7.78 12.05
C ASP A 149 19.93 -8.40 12.84
N CYS A 150 19.51 -7.78 13.95
CA CYS A 150 18.44 -8.33 14.78
C CYS A 150 17.07 -8.12 14.13
N PRO A 151 16.25 -9.18 13.93
CA PRO A 151 14.92 -9.08 13.32
C PRO A 151 13.80 -8.75 14.33
N ILE A 152 14.15 -8.31 15.54
CA ILE A 152 13.20 -8.04 16.64
C ILE A 152 13.16 -6.52 16.86
N TYR A 153 12.02 -5.89 16.56
CA TYR A 153 11.85 -4.45 16.62
C TYR A 153 10.83 -4.07 17.70
N THR A 154 11.10 -3.03 18.48
CA THR A 154 10.09 -2.44 19.37
C THR A 154 9.06 -1.65 18.57
N ILE A 155 7.81 -1.62 19.04
CA ILE A 155 6.76 -0.76 18.48
C ILE A 155 7.19 0.71 18.49
N ASP A 156 7.86 1.16 19.55
CA ASP A 156 8.42 2.52 19.64
C ASP A 156 9.35 2.87 18.47
N TYR A 157 10.39 2.06 18.26
CA TYR A 157 11.32 2.24 17.14
C TYR A 157 10.58 2.31 15.78
N MET A 158 9.64 1.39 15.52
CA MET A 158 8.91 1.39 14.25
C MET A 158 8.04 2.63 14.06
N LEU A 159 7.39 3.11 15.12
CA LEU A 159 6.59 4.34 15.08
C LEU A 159 7.47 5.56 14.86
N ASN A 160 8.58 5.68 15.59
CA ASN A 160 9.53 6.78 15.44
C ASN A 160 10.17 6.82 14.05
N GLN A 161 10.30 5.68 13.36
CA GLN A 161 10.76 5.64 11.97
C GLN A 161 9.65 5.96 10.95
N ALA A 162 8.39 5.70 11.30
CA ALA A 162 7.25 5.89 10.41
C ALA A 162 6.66 7.32 10.47
N GLU A 163 6.79 8.00 11.60
CA GLU A 163 6.23 9.33 11.87
C GLU A 163 7.10 10.10 12.87
N ASP A 164 7.64 11.24 12.44
CA ASP A 164 8.55 12.07 13.24
C ASP A 164 7.79 12.91 14.28
N ASN A 165 6.52 13.26 14.02
CA ASN A 165 5.73 14.11 14.90
C ASN A 165 5.14 13.32 16.10
N SER A 166 5.53 13.70 17.32
CA SER A 166 5.06 13.04 18.56
C SER A 166 3.54 13.09 18.73
N THR A 167 2.92 14.21 18.36
CA THR A 167 1.46 14.37 18.49
C THR A 167 0.71 13.42 17.56
N GLU A 168 1.22 13.24 16.34
CA GLU A 168 0.64 12.28 15.38
C GLU A 168 0.80 10.85 15.90
N ARG A 169 1.96 10.49 16.48
CA ARG A 169 2.16 9.17 17.09
C ARG A 169 1.19 8.90 18.25
N ASP A 170 0.97 9.88 19.13
CA ASP A 170 0.00 9.75 20.23
C ASP A 170 -1.42 9.53 19.70
N LEU A 171 -1.79 10.22 18.62
CA LEU A 171 -3.07 10.02 17.95
C LEU A 171 -3.16 8.64 17.27
N MET A 172 -2.07 8.13 16.68
CA MET A 172 -2.01 6.76 16.14
C MET A 172 -2.23 5.71 17.23
N LEU A 173 -1.67 5.92 18.43
CA LEU A 173 -1.92 5.03 19.57
C LEU A 173 -3.36 5.12 20.09
N ARG A 174 -3.99 6.29 20.00
CA ARG A 174 -5.36 6.50 20.48
C ARG A 174 -6.42 6.02 19.50
N TYR A 175 -6.29 6.35 18.22
CA TYR A 175 -7.29 6.14 17.18
C TYR A 175 -6.89 5.05 16.17
N GLY A 176 -5.68 4.52 16.27
CA GLY A 176 -5.12 3.53 15.35
C GLY A 176 -4.41 4.17 14.15
N GLY A 177 -3.69 3.36 13.39
CA GLY A 177 -2.94 3.80 12.22
C GLY A 177 -2.46 2.63 11.36
N PHE A 178 -1.98 2.92 10.16
CA PHE A 178 -1.46 1.92 9.23
C PHE A 178 0.02 2.13 8.97
N ILE A 179 0.81 1.09 9.25
CA ILE A 179 2.27 1.12 9.10
C ILE A 179 2.68 0.05 8.09
N ASN A 180 3.49 0.43 7.12
CA ASN A 180 4.16 -0.50 6.22
C ASN A 180 5.53 -0.86 6.77
N ILE A 181 5.76 -2.14 6.97
CA ILE A 181 7.07 -2.73 7.23
C ILE A 181 7.57 -3.26 5.89
N LYS A 182 8.47 -2.53 5.24
CA LYS A 182 9.03 -2.93 3.96
C LYS A 182 10.42 -3.55 4.15
N LEU A 183 10.58 -4.76 3.65
CA LEU A 183 11.84 -5.49 3.60
C LEU A 183 12.32 -5.52 2.16
N HIS A 184 13.40 -4.79 1.87
CA HIS A 184 14.00 -4.76 0.55
C HIS A 184 15.27 -5.61 0.47
N TRP A 185 15.32 -6.54 -0.46
CA TRP A 185 16.46 -7.43 -0.69
C TRP A 185 17.16 -7.04 -1.99
N ASP A 186 18.43 -6.65 -1.92
CA ASP A 186 19.25 -6.40 -3.11
C ASP A 186 20.49 -7.30 -3.03
N CYS A 187 20.49 -8.37 -3.82
CA CYS A 187 21.38 -9.50 -3.60
C CYS A 187 22.22 -9.82 -4.83
N ASN A 188 23.53 -9.67 -4.69
CA ASN A 188 24.49 -10.23 -5.62
C ASN A 188 24.77 -11.70 -5.23
N LEU A 189 24.24 -12.63 -6.01
CA LEU A 189 24.35 -14.08 -5.81
C LEU A 189 25.69 -14.67 -6.28
N ASP A 190 26.58 -13.86 -6.86
CA ASP A 190 27.97 -14.26 -7.10
C ASP A 190 28.80 -14.23 -5.81
N ARG A 191 28.31 -13.49 -4.81
CA ARG A 191 28.89 -13.44 -3.47
C ARG A 191 28.23 -14.48 -2.56
N ASN A 192 28.76 -14.60 -1.34
CA ASN A 192 28.16 -15.48 -0.34
C ASN A 192 26.73 -15.03 -0.01
N ILE A 193 25.76 -15.95 -0.10
CA ILE A 193 24.35 -15.71 0.20
C ILE A 193 24.10 -15.16 1.60
N LYS A 194 25.01 -15.41 2.57
CA LYS A 194 24.90 -14.86 3.92
C LYS A 194 25.05 -13.33 3.99
N LEU A 195 25.59 -12.70 2.95
CA LEU A 195 25.69 -11.24 2.81
C LEU A 195 24.41 -10.61 2.27
N CYS A 196 23.55 -11.39 1.61
CA CYS A 196 22.23 -10.97 1.16
C CYS A 196 21.33 -10.85 2.38
N LYS A 197 21.08 -9.62 2.82
CA LYS A 197 20.25 -9.28 3.98
C LYS A 197 19.22 -8.23 3.60
N PRO A 198 18.04 -8.21 4.25
CA PRO A 198 17.03 -7.22 3.96
C PRO A 198 17.40 -5.88 4.59
N LYS A 199 17.06 -4.80 3.87
CA LYS A 199 16.94 -3.47 4.44
C LYS A 199 15.49 -3.26 4.90
N TYR A 200 15.30 -3.00 6.18
CA TYR A 200 14.00 -2.68 6.77
C TYR A 200 13.73 -1.19 6.66
N THR A 201 12.52 -0.82 6.29
CA THR A 201 12.01 0.56 6.30
C THR A 201 10.59 0.56 6.82
N PHE A 202 10.27 1.51 7.70
CA PHE A 202 8.96 1.68 8.31
C PHE A 202 8.36 2.99 7.80
N SER A 203 7.12 2.96 7.36
CA SER A 203 6.45 4.17 6.86
C SER A 203 4.97 4.14 7.16
N ARG A 204 4.39 5.28 7.52
CA ARG A 204 2.94 5.43 7.63
C ARG A 204 2.26 5.33 6.25
N LEU A 205 1.09 4.69 6.18
CA LEU A 205 0.30 4.54 4.96
C LEU A 205 -1.03 5.32 4.98
N ASP A 206 -1.61 5.52 6.16
CA ASP A 206 -2.82 6.32 6.33
C ASP A 206 -2.51 7.83 6.32
N ALA A 207 -3.53 8.63 5.98
CA ALA A 207 -3.40 10.08 6.00
C ALA A 207 -3.19 10.59 7.45
N PRO A 208 -2.32 11.60 7.65
CA PRO A 208 -2.16 12.26 8.93
C PRO A 208 -3.45 12.80 9.52
N PHE A 209 -3.53 12.89 10.85
CA PHE A 209 -4.75 13.31 11.55
C PHE A 209 -5.10 14.78 11.29
N HIS A 210 -4.08 15.63 11.13
CA HIS A 210 -4.27 17.06 10.86
C HIS A 210 -4.91 17.35 9.49
N GLU A 211 -4.89 16.41 8.54
CA GLU A 211 -5.50 16.57 7.22
C GLU A 211 -7.03 16.38 7.23
N LYS A 212 -7.62 16.08 8.41
CA LYS A 212 -9.06 15.89 8.62
C LYS A 212 -9.72 14.90 7.63
N PRO A 213 -9.22 13.66 7.57
CA PRO A 213 -9.80 12.65 6.67
C PRO A 213 -11.25 12.31 7.05
N PHE A 214 -12.01 11.80 6.08
CA PHE A 214 -13.39 11.32 6.30
C PHE A 214 -13.48 10.23 7.38
N SER A 215 -12.48 9.36 7.45
CA SER A 215 -12.32 8.34 8.50
C SER A 215 -10.95 8.49 9.14
N VAL A 216 -10.95 8.49 10.47
CA VAL A 216 -9.76 8.76 11.29
C VAL A 216 -9.22 7.45 11.87
N GLY A 217 -7.92 7.20 11.67
CA GLY A 217 -7.20 6.05 12.22
C GLY A 217 -7.67 4.69 11.69
N PHE A 218 -7.52 3.65 12.51
CA PHE A 218 -7.96 2.28 12.19
C PHE A 218 -8.62 1.62 13.39
N ASN A 219 -9.86 1.18 13.19
CA ASN A 219 -10.65 0.50 14.21
C ASN A 219 -11.56 -0.55 13.61
N PHE A 220 -11.95 -1.52 14.44
CA PHE A 220 -12.98 -2.50 14.11
C PHE A 220 -13.69 -2.96 15.38
N ARG A 221 -14.81 -3.67 15.20
CA ARG A 221 -15.62 -4.20 16.28
C ARG A 221 -15.65 -5.71 16.21
N TYR A 222 -15.60 -6.35 17.37
CA TYR A 222 -15.88 -7.77 17.54
C TYR A 222 -16.65 -7.98 18.84
N SER A 223 -17.29 -9.13 18.98
CA SER A 223 -18.06 -9.45 20.17
C SER A 223 -17.78 -10.86 20.65
N SER A 224 -17.67 -11.01 21.98
CA SER A 224 -17.65 -12.31 22.64
C SER A 224 -18.98 -12.55 23.32
N THR A 225 -19.65 -13.66 23.02
CA THR A 225 -20.94 -14.02 23.61
C THR A 225 -20.76 -14.86 24.86
N TRP A 226 -21.61 -14.65 25.86
CA TRP A 226 -21.61 -15.40 27.12
C TRP A 226 -23.02 -15.48 27.70
N LYS A 227 -23.21 -16.32 28.72
CA LYS A 227 -24.52 -16.59 29.32
C LYS A 227 -24.43 -16.51 30.84
N GLN A 228 -25.41 -15.89 31.48
CA GLN A 228 -25.53 -15.81 32.93
C GLN A 228 -27.00 -15.93 33.31
N ASN A 229 -27.33 -16.82 34.26
CA ASN A 229 -28.70 -17.04 34.74
C ASN A 229 -29.73 -17.23 33.60
N GLU A 230 -29.38 -18.07 32.63
CA GLU A 230 -30.17 -18.33 31.41
C GLU A 230 -30.31 -17.19 30.39
N GLU A 231 -29.89 -15.97 30.73
CA GLU A 231 -29.91 -14.80 29.85
C GLU A 231 -28.63 -14.71 29.00
N HIS A 232 -28.81 -14.33 27.73
CA HIS A 232 -27.73 -14.19 26.75
C HIS A 232 -27.14 -12.78 26.75
N PHE A 233 -25.82 -12.70 26.92
CA PHE A 233 -25.06 -11.47 26.89
C PHE A 233 -24.00 -11.51 25.79
N ARG A 234 -23.53 -10.33 25.40
CA ARG A 234 -22.29 -10.18 24.64
C ARG A 234 -21.46 -9.07 25.23
N THR A 235 -20.15 -9.21 25.12
CA THR A 235 -19.20 -8.13 25.34
C THR A 235 -18.77 -7.62 23.98
N LEU A 236 -19.28 -6.45 23.59
CA LEU A 236 -18.85 -5.74 22.40
C LEU A 236 -17.53 -5.05 22.70
N THR A 237 -16.51 -5.29 21.89
CA THR A 237 -15.23 -4.59 21.96
C THR A 237 -14.99 -3.86 20.65
N LYS A 238 -14.81 -2.55 20.73
CA LYS A 238 -14.29 -1.73 19.63
C LYS A 238 -12.80 -1.53 19.86
N ALA A 239 -11.99 -2.15 19.02
CA ALA A 239 -10.54 -2.08 19.10
C ALA A 239 -10.02 -1.00 18.15
N TYR A 240 -9.11 -0.19 18.68
CA TYR A 240 -8.29 0.77 17.96
C TYR A 240 -6.84 0.30 18.05
N GLY A 241 -6.09 0.46 16.97
CA GLY A 241 -4.73 -0.05 16.98
C GLY A 241 -3.94 0.16 15.71
N LEU A 242 -2.70 -0.29 15.78
CA LEU A 242 -1.75 -0.20 14.69
C LEU A 242 -1.90 -1.45 13.82
N ARG A 243 -2.21 -1.25 12.54
CA ARG A 243 -2.17 -2.31 11.54
C ARG A 243 -0.86 -2.23 10.78
N PHE A 244 -0.06 -3.27 10.92
CA PHE A 244 1.20 -3.44 10.23
C PHE A 244 0.99 -4.28 8.98
N LYS A 245 1.42 -3.77 7.83
CA LYS A 245 1.50 -4.50 6.57
C LYS A 245 2.96 -4.82 6.29
N VAL A 246 3.29 -6.10 6.10
CA VAL A 246 4.63 -6.55 5.75
C VAL A 246 4.74 -6.66 4.24
N THR A 247 5.58 -5.84 3.63
CA THR A 247 5.84 -5.86 2.18
C THR A 247 7.26 -6.33 1.93
N VAL A 248 7.43 -7.45 1.22
CA VAL A 248 8.75 -7.96 0.83
C VAL A 248 8.97 -7.68 -0.65
N SER A 249 10.09 -7.04 -1.00
CA SER A 249 10.50 -6.84 -2.38
C SER A 249 12.00 -7.06 -2.53
N GLY A 250 12.46 -7.33 -3.75
CA GLY A 250 13.88 -7.43 -3.97
C GLY A 250 14.29 -7.78 -5.38
N ASN A 251 15.57 -7.57 -5.66
CA ASN A 251 16.25 -7.94 -6.88
C ASN A 251 17.41 -8.87 -6.54
N ALA A 252 17.67 -9.84 -7.42
CA ALA A 252 18.86 -10.66 -7.34
C ALA A 252 19.57 -10.71 -8.69
N GLY A 253 20.88 -10.54 -8.65
CA GLY A 253 21.76 -10.68 -9.81
C GLY A 253 22.70 -11.86 -9.61
N LYS A 254 22.93 -12.62 -10.68
CA LYS A 254 23.96 -13.65 -10.75
C LYS A 254 24.65 -13.55 -12.11
N PHE A 255 25.95 -13.78 -12.15
CA PHE A 255 26.73 -13.77 -13.37
C PHE A 255 26.14 -14.74 -14.41
N ASN A 256 25.95 -14.23 -15.62
CA ASN A 256 25.49 -14.99 -16.76
C ASN A 256 26.39 -14.69 -17.97
N PHE A 257 27.08 -15.71 -18.47
CA PHE A 257 28.01 -15.61 -19.59
C PHE A 257 27.32 -15.17 -20.90
N ILE A 258 26.06 -15.58 -21.12
CA ILE A 258 25.28 -15.19 -22.29
C ILE A 258 25.01 -13.68 -22.26
N THR A 259 24.57 -13.16 -21.10
CA THR A 259 24.35 -11.72 -20.90
C THR A 259 25.63 -10.92 -21.07
N LEU A 260 26.77 -11.43 -20.57
CA LEU A 260 28.06 -10.78 -20.77
C LEU A 260 28.41 -10.66 -22.27
N THR A 261 28.30 -11.77 -23.02
CA THR A 261 28.64 -11.79 -24.45
C THR A 261 27.73 -10.86 -25.25
N LEU A 262 26.42 -10.84 -24.96
CA LEU A 262 25.48 -9.91 -25.58
C LEU A 262 25.84 -8.46 -25.31
N ASN A 263 26.19 -8.11 -24.07
CA ASN A 263 26.59 -6.75 -23.71
C ASN A 263 27.90 -6.33 -24.39
N ILE A 264 28.87 -7.24 -24.54
CA ILE A 264 30.10 -6.99 -25.30
C ILE A 264 29.78 -6.75 -26.78
N GLY A 265 28.90 -7.56 -27.37
CA GLY A 265 28.44 -7.37 -28.76
C GLY A 265 27.77 -6.00 -28.96
N SER A 266 26.87 -5.61 -28.05
CA SER A 266 26.24 -4.29 -28.08
C SER A 266 27.25 -3.15 -27.92
N LEU A 267 28.24 -3.30 -27.03
CA LEU A 267 29.31 -2.33 -26.85
C LEU A 267 30.16 -2.16 -28.12
N ILE A 268 30.48 -3.27 -28.79
CA ILE A 268 31.20 -3.25 -30.08
C ILE A 268 30.39 -2.52 -31.14
N GLY A 269 29.08 -2.75 -31.20
CA GLY A 269 28.19 -2.04 -32.13
C GLY A 269 28.17 -0.52 -31.92
N ILE A 270 28.23 -0.05 -30.67
CA ILE A 270 28.27 1.38 -30.34
C ILE A 270 29.53 2.06 -30.91
N PHE A 271 30.67 1.38 -30.99
CA PHE A 271 31.88 1.96 -31.60
C PHE A 271 31.70 2.33 -33.09
N GLY A 272 30.81 1.65 -33.82
CA GLY A 272 30.49 2.01 -35.21
C GLY A 272 29.78 3.36 -35.34
N ILE A 273 29.05 3.79 -34.31
CA ILE A 273 28.44 5.13 -34.28
C ILE A 273 29.53 6.19 -34.08
N ALA A 274 30.54 5.90 -33.25
CA ALA A 274 31.63 6.84 -33.00
C ALA A 274 32.45 7.11 -34.27
N THR A 275 32.72 6.08 -35.09
CA THR A 275 33.39 6.26 -36.39
C THR A 275 32.55 7.07 -37.35
N PHE A 276 31.24 6.77 -37.45
CA PHE A 276 30.32 7.52 -38.30
C PHE A 276 30.24 9.01 -37.93
N VAL A 277 30.14 9.33 -36.64
CA VAL A 277 30.14 10.72 -36.16
C VAL A 277 31.49 11.40 -36.41
N SER A 278 32.59 10.67 -36.20
CA SER A 278 33.93 11.17 -36.50
C SER A 278 34.08 11.53 -37.99
N ASP A 279 33.58 10.67 -38.88
CA ASP A 279 33.57 10.93 -40.32
C ASP A 279 32.74 12.17 -40.66
N ILE A 280 31.55 12.35 -40.07
CA ILE A 280 30.74 13.57 -40.27
C ILE A 280 31.51 14.82 -39.85
N ILE A 281 32.17 14.80 -38.68
CA ILE A 281 32.92 15.95 -38.18
C ILE A 281 34.08 16.29 -39.12
N VAL A 282 34.85 15.30 -39.56
CA VAL A 282 36.00 15.55 -40.46
C VAL A 282 35.53 15.98 -41.85
N LEU A 283 34.45 15.40 -42.37
CA LEU A 283 33.94 15.69 -43.71
C LEU A 283 33.25 17.05 -43.84
N TYR A 284 32.53 17.49 -42.80
CA TYR A 284 31.66 18.67 -42.93
C TYR A 284 32.07 19.86 -42.05
N ILE A 285 32.79 19.63 -40.95
CA ILE A 285 33.08 20.68 -39.95
C ILE A 285 34.57 21.09 -39.98
N SER A 286 35.47 20.17 -40.30
CA SER A 286 36.91 20.44 -40.28
C SER A 286 37.35 21.41 -41.40
N LYS A 287 38.28 22.33 -41.07
CA LYS A 287 38.87 23.27 -42.04
C LYS A 287 39.64 22.58 -43.17
N LYS A 288 40.07 21.33 -42.98
CA LYS A 288 40.75 20.50 -44.00
C LYS A 288 39.83 19.44 -44.63
N SER A 289 38.51 19.62 -44.56
CA SER A 289 37.51 18.68 -45.10
C SER A 289 37.73 18.35 -46.57
N GLY A 290 38.14 19.31 -47.40
CA GLY A 290 38.44 19.10 -48.82
C GLY A 290 39.54 18.07 -49.08
N ALA A 291 40.63 18.12 -48.30
CA ALA A 291 41.74 17.17 -48.42
C ALA A 291 41.37 15.76 -47.94
N TYR A 292 40.59 15.65 -46.85
CA TYR A 292 40.07 14.35 -46.40
C TYR A 292 39.14 13.73 -47.45
N ARG A 293 38.29 14.55 -48.08
CA ARG A 293 37.33 14.12 -49.09
C ARG A 293 38.00 13.57 -50.36
N GLU A 294 39.16 14.09 -50.75
CA GLU A 294 39.93 13.56 -51.89
C GLU A 294 40.64 12.24 -51.58
N HIS A 295 41.05 12.01 -50.33
CA HIS A 295 41.65 10.73 -49.93
C HIS A 295 40.61 9.63 -49.66
N VAL A 296 39.38 10.00 -49.26
CA VAL A 296 38.33 9.04 -48.92
C VAL A 296 37.44 8.70 -50.12
N PHE A 297 37.12 9.66 -50.99
CA PHE A 297 36.24 9.43 -52.14
C PHE A 297 37.02 9.36 -53.45
N GLU A 298 36.94 8.21 -54.13
CA GLU A 298 37.41 8.07 -55.50
C GLU A 298 36.32 8.55 -56.48
N LYS A 299 36.68 9.50 -57.35
CA LYS A 299 35.73 10.06 -58.34
C LYS A 299 35.82 9.24 -59.62
N LEU A 300 34.80 8.43 -59.88
CA LEU A 300 34.64 7.76 -61.17
C LEU A 300 33.86 8.66 -62.13
N GLN A 301 34.47 9.01 -63.26
CA GLN A 301 33.75 9.60 -64.38
C GLN A 301 33.16 8.45 -65.21
N LEU A 302 31.84 8.31 -65.15
CA LEU A 302 31.13 7.47 -66.11
C LEU A 302 31.17 8.20 -67.45
N GLU A 303 31.98 7.69 -68.39
CA GLU A 303 31.86 8.06 -69.80
C GLU A 303 30.51 7.54 -70.30
N THR A 304 29.49 8.39 -70.21
CA THR A 304 28.32 8.25 -71.09
C THR A 304 28.82 8.50 -72.51
N SER A 305 29.15 7.42 -73.23
CA SER A 305 29.39 7.46 -74.66
C SER A 305 28.07 7.80 -75.37
N LEU A 306 27.81 9.10 -75.50
CA LEU A 306 26.84 9.66 -76.44
C LEU A 306 27.64 10.49 -77.45
N ASP A 307 27.98 9.85 -78.56
CA ASP A 307 28.01 10.42 -79.91
C ASP A 307 28.08 9.21 -80.88
N GLU A 308 26.95 8.76 -81.43
CA GLU A 308 26.23 9.30 -82.60
C GLU A 308 26.41 8.33 -83.79
N THR A 309 25.48 7.38 -83.91
CA THR A 309 24.88 7.05 -85.22
C THR A 309 23.45 6.61 -84.98
N LYS A 310 22.55 7.43 -85.53
CA LYS A 310 21.11 7.17 -85.67
C LYS A 310 20.90 5.86 -86.44
N ASP A 311 20.16 4.90 -85.88
CA ASP A 311 18.85 4.56 -86.45
C ASP A 311 18.00 3.66 -85.53
N HIS A 312 16.73 4.04 -85.40
CA HIS A 312 15.57 3.30 -84.89
C HIS A 312 15.52 2.76 -83.45
N SER A 313 15.08 3.65 -82.55
CA SER A 313 13.93 3.50 -81.65
C SER A 313 13.50 2.08 -81.20
N LYS A 314 13.54 1.83 -79.88
CA LYS A 314 12.35 1.70 -79.01
C LYS A 314 12.70 1.33 -77.56
N LEU A 315 12.14 2.14 -76.65
CA LEU A 315 11.52 1.78 -75.37
C LEU A 315 12.36 1.03 -74.30
N CYS A 316 12.59 1.68 -73.15
CA CYS A 316 11.57 1.71 -72.10
C CYS A 316 11.91 2.74 -71.00
N VAL A 317 10.91 3.56 -70.74
CA VAL A 317 10.83 4.62 -69.73
C VAL A 317 10.54 4.00 -68.35
N LYS A 318 11.05 4.66 -67.31
CA LYS A 318 10.64 4.57 -65.90
C LYS A 318 9.17 4.16 -65.71
N LYS A 319 8.91 3.28 -64.74
CA LYS A 319 7.59 3.21 -64.10
C LYS A 319 7.74 3.61 -62.63
N ASN A 320 7.21 4.79 -62.32
CA ASN A 320 6.92 5.23 -60.96
C ASN A 320 5.69 4.49 -60.42
N GLU A 321 5.65 4.42 -59.09
CA GLU A 321 4.55 4.04 -58.23
C GLU A 321 3.22 4.78 -58.51
N ASP A 322 2.16 4.03 -58.23
CA ASP A 322 0.84 4.42 -57.70
C ASP A 322 -0.09 5.34 -58.50
N GLN A 323 -1.20 4.75 -58.98
CA GLN A 323 -2.54 5.27 -58.68
C GLN A 323 -3.67 4.26 -59.02
N LEU A 324 -4.60 4.18 -58.07
CA LEU A 324 -6.05 3.96 -58.21
C LEU A 324 -6.60 2.53 -58.24
N LEU A 325 -6.98 2.12 -57.02
CA LEU A 325 -8.27 1.54 -56.63
C LEU A 325 -9.48 1.86 -57.54
N ASN A 326 -10.44 0.93 -57.45
CA ASN A 326 -11.79 0.87 -58.03
C ASN A 326 -11.80 0.23 -59.43
N ASP A 327 -12.59 -0.78 -59.75
CA ASP A 327 -13.70 -1.42 -59.05
C ASP A 327 -14.01 -2.75 -59.77
N ALA A 328 -14.63 -3.70 -59.05
CA ALA A 328 -15.63 -4.67 -59.50
C ALA A 328 -15.47 -5.28 -60.92
N SER A 329 -15.41 -6.59 -61.16
CA SER A 329 -16.26 -7.68 -60.66
C SER A 329 -16.04 -8.90 -61.56
N ASN A 330 -16.36 -10.10 -61.05
CA ASN A 330 -16.68 -11.34 -61.78
C ASN A 330 -15.59 -11.99 -62.65
N THR A 331 -15.06 -13.14 -62.24
CA THR A 331 -15.51 -14.48 -62.69
C THR A 331 -14.64 -15.62 -62.11
N ASP A 332 -15.32 -16.66 -61.64
CA ASP A 332 -14.96 -18.09 -61.69
C ASP A 332 -13.62 -18.59 -61.11
N ARG A 333 -13.63 -19.07 -59.85
CA ARG A 333 -13.71 -20.50 -59.47
C ARG A 333 -13.45 -20.71 -57.98
#